data_AF-A0A416RD49-F1
#
_entry.id   AF-A0A416RD49-F1
#
_cell.length_a   1.000
_cell.length_b   1.000
_cell.length_c   1.000
_cell.angle_alpha   90.00
_cell.angle_beta   90.00
_cell.angle_gamma   90.00
#
_symmetry.space_group_name_H-M   'P 1'
#
loop_
_entity.id
_entity.type
_entity.pdbx_description
1 polymer ?
#
loop_
_entity_poly.entity_id
_entity_poly.type
_entity_poly.pdbx_seq_one_letter_code
_entity_poly.pdbx_strand_id
1 'polypeptide(L)'
;MKIRHYRPFFTGLLCLALCGGILFLTLIQGPSLRYLIGALLLAAMAGGNLWFACSEKDLETEIAGKIDERALFIAVQSGYMTLRILNGLLLAGALLALVAYGFTQSFSWIVVALTLFAVVLVLFVVLLCANCYCEKKY
;
A
#
# COMPACT_ATOMS: atom_id res chain seq x y z
N MET A 1 -19.53 -11.73 14.80
CA MET A 1 -18.64 -10.67 14.28
C MET A 1 -19.51 -9.56 13.72
N LYS A 2 -19.47 -8.36 14.31
CA LYS A 2 -20.33 -7.23 13.93
C LYS A 2 -19.54 -6.31 13.00
N ILE A 3 -19.81 -6.40 11.70
CA ILE A 3 -19.14 -5.60 10.68
C ILE A 3 -19.68 -4.17 10.77
N ARG A 4 -18.83 -3.18 11.05
CA ARG A 4 -19.27 -1.79 11.30
C ARG A 4 -18.71 -0.78 10.30
N HIS A 5 -17.53 -1.02 9.71
CA HIS A 5 -16.96 -0.17 8.66
C HIS A 5 -17.13 -0.79 7.27
N TYR A 6 -18.16 -0.34 6.55
CA TYR A 6 -18.56 -0.91 5.24
C TYR A 6 -17.53 -0.68 4.12
N ARG A 7 -16.79 0.43 4.16
CA ARG A 7 -15.80 0.80 3.12
C ARG A 7 -14.58 -0.13 3.05
N PRO A 8 -13.79 -0.33 4.13
CA PRO A 8 -12.65 -1.26 4.12
C PRO A 8 -13.08 -2.71 3.92
N PHE A 9 -14.30 -3.07 4.34
CA PHE A 9 -14.87 -4.39 4.09
C PHE A 9 -15.10 -4.65 2.59
N PHE A 10 -15.70 -3.68 1.89
CA PHE A 10 -15.99 -3.81 0.46
C PHE A 10 -14.72 -3.83 -0.40
N THR A 11 -13.70 -3.02 -0.05
CA THR A 11 -12.38 -3.07 -0.71
C THR A 11 -11.64 -4.38 -0.42
N GLY A 12 -11.74 -4.91 0.80
CA GLY A 12 -11.20 -6.23 1.13
C GLY A 12 -11.88 -7.36 0.34
N LEU A 13 -13.20 -7.31 0.21
CA LEU A 13 -14.00 -8.27 -0.57
C LEU A 13 -13.71 -8.19 -2.07
N LEU A 14 -13.58 -6.98 -2.63
CA LEU A 14 -13.18 -6.77 -4.02
C LEU A 14 -11.77 -7.30 -4.29
N CYS A 15 -10.80 -7.07 -3.38
CA CYS A 15 -9.46 -7.62 -3.51
C CYS A 15 -9.47 -9.16 -3.49
N LEU A 16 -10.31 -9.78 -2.66
CA LEU A 16 -10.49 -11.23 -2.64
C LEU A 16 -11.10 -11.77 -3.94
N ALA A 17 -12.11 -11.08 -4.48
CA ALA A 17 -12.73 -11.46 -5.75
C ALA A 17 -11.72 -11.40 -6.90
N LEU A 18 -10.90 -10.34 -6.96
CA LEU A 18 -9.82 -10.21 -7.94
C LEU A 18 -8.72 -11.26 -7.75
N CYS A 19 -8.37 -11.58 -6.50
CA CYS A 19 -7.44 -12.67 -6.19
C CYS A 19 -7.95 -14.02 -6.71
N GLY A 20 -9.24 -14.32 -6.47
CA GLY A 20 -9.90 -15.51 -7.00
C GLY A 20 -9.90 -15.56 -8.52
N GLY A 21 -10.12 -14.42 -9.19
CA GLY A 21 -10.04 -14.30 -10.65
C GLY A 21 -8.65 -14.59 -11.21
N ILE A 22 -7.59 -14.11 -10.56
CA ILE A 22 -6.20 -14.36 -10.99
C ILE A 22 -5.83 -15.84 -10.75
N LEU A 23 -6.22 -16.42 -9.62
CA LEU A 23 -6.02 -17.86 -9.37
C LEU A 23 -6.78 -18.73 -10.38
N PHE A 24 -8.00 -18.33 -10.76
CA PHE A 24 -8.74 -19.03 -11.81
C PHE A 24 -8.05 -18.96 -13.17
N LEU A 25 -7.48 -17.80 -13.53
CA LEU A 25 -6.67 -17.65 -14.74
C LEU A 25 -5.40 -18.53 -14.71
N THR A 26 -4.79 -18.75 -13.54
CA THR A 26 -3.64 -19.66 -13.41
C THR A 26 -3.98 -21.13 -13.67
N LEU A 27 -5.22 -21.55 -13.37
CA LEU A 27 -5.68 -22.92 -13.67
C LEU A 27 -5.90 -23.15 -15.17
N ILE A 28 -6.29 -22.12 -15.92
CA ILE A 28 -6.61 -22.23 -17.35
C ILE A 28 -5.35 -22.07 -18.22
N GLN A 29 -4.47 -21.12 -17.90
CA GLN A 29 -3.31 -20.78 -18.73
C GLN A 29 -2.01 -21.46 -18.27
N GLY A 30 -2.06 -22.23 -17.18
CA GLY A 30 -0.89 -22.83 -16.55
C GLY A 30 -0.22 -21.91 -15.51
N PRO A 31 0.48 -22.48 -14.52
CA PRO A 31 1.05 -21.73 -13.40
C PRO A 31 2.24 -20.90 -13.87
N SER A 32 2.02 -19.61 -14.10
CA SER A 32 3.10 -18.64 -14.29
C SER A 32 3.43 -17.95 -12.96
N LEU A 33 4.72 -17.78 -12.69
CA LEU A 33 5.24 -17.20 -11.44
C LEU A 33 4.72 -15.76 -11.20
N ARG A 34 4.38 -15.05 -12.28
CA ARG A 34 3.82 -13.69 -12.25
C ARG A 34 2.41 -13.66 -11.64
N TYR A 35 1.57 -14.64 -11.97
CA TYR A 35 0.21 -14.72 -11.45
C TYR A 35 0.17 -15.14 -9.99
N LEU A 36 1.10 -16.00 -9.55
CA LEU A 36 1.27 -16.39 -8.15
C LEU A 36 1.68 -15.21 -7.26
N ILE A 37 2.63 -14.39 -7.72
CA ILE A 37 3.04 -13.17 -6.99
C ILE A 37 1.87 -12.18 -6.90
N GLY A 38 1.12 -11.99 -7.99
CA GLY A 38 -0.06 -11.12 -8.01
C GLY A 38 -1.15 -11.57 -7.04
N ALA A 39 -1.46 -12.87 -7.01
CA ALA A 39 -2.43 -13.45 -6.09
C ALA A 39 -1.98 -13.30 -4.62
N LEU A 40 -0.70 -13.52 -4.32
CA LEU A 40 -0.16 -13.36 -2.97
C LEU A 40 -0.29 -11.91 -2.47
N LEU A 41 0.05 -10.93 -3.32
CA LEU A 41 -0.09 -9.51 -3.00
C LEU A 41 -1.54 -9.10 -2.74
N LEU A 42 -2.47 -9.56 -3.58
CA LEU A 42 -3.90 -9.30 -3.41
C LEU A 42 -4.47 -9.98 -2.17
N ALA A 43 -4.00 -11.19 -1.83
CA ALA A 43 -4.38 -11.87 -0.60
C ALA A 43 -3.88 -11.11 0.65
N ALA A 44 -2.65 -10.60 0.63
CA ALA A 44 -2.10 -9.77 1.71
C ALA A 44 -2.90 -8.46 1.87
N MET A 45 -3.22 -7.77 0.77
CA MET A 45 -4.06 -6.56 0.80
C MET A 45 -5.49 -6.85 1.28
N ALA A 46 -6.09 -7.96 0.85
CA ALA A 46 -7.41 -8.35 1.31
C ALA A 46 -7.42 -8.69 2.81
N GLY A 47 -6.40 -9.43 3.29
CA GLY A 47 -6.23 -9.74 4.70
C GLY A 47 -6.09 -8.48 5.55
N GLY A 48 -5.27 -7.52 5.12
CA GLY A 48 -5.14 -6.23 5.80
C GLY A 48 -6.46 -5.45 5.86
N ASN A 49 -7.16 -5.33 4.72
CA ASN A 49 -8.45 -4.62 4.67
C ASN A 49 -9.55 -5.29 5.51
N LEU A 50 -9.60 -6.62 5.53
CA LEU A 50 -10.54 -7.37 6.36
C LEU A 50 -10.19 -7.27 7.85
N TRP A 51 -8.91 -7.24 8.19
CA TRP A 51 -8.46 -6.98 9.56
C TRP A 51 -8.91 -5.60 10.04
N PHE A 52 -8.72 -4.56 9.23
CA PHE A 52 -9.22 -3.22 9.51
C PHE A 52 -10.75 -3.16 9.59
N ALA A 53 -11.46 -3.92 8.74
CA ALA A 53 -12.92 -3.98 8.76
C ALA A 53 -13.51 -4.71 9.99
N CYS A 54 -12.76 -5.67 10.55
CA CYS A 54 -13.10 -6.42 11.75
C CYS A 54 -12.53 -5.80 13.04
N SER A 55 -11.64 -4.81 12.94
CA SER A 55 -11.11 -4.12 14.11
C SER A 55 -12.22 -3.28 14.75
N GLU A 56 -12.61 -3.67 15.96
CA GLU A 56 -13.79 -3.18 16.69
C GLU A 56 -13.62 -1.74 17.21
N LYS A 57 -12.42 -1.19 17.12
CA LYS A 57 -12.08 0.13 17.65
C LYS A 57 -11.97 1.13 16.50
N ASP A 58 -12.90 2.09 16.47
CA ASP A 58 -12.70 3.32 15.72
C ASP A 58 -11.39 3.93 16.21
N LEU A 59 -10.38 3.93 15.35
CA LEU A 59 -9.08 4.50 15.66
C LEU A 59 -9.27 5.92 16.21
N GLU A 60 -10.21 6.68 15.65
CA GLU A 60 -10.61 8.02 16.10
C GLU A 60 -11.12 8.07 17.55
N THR A 61 -11.87 7.07 18.03
CA THR A 61 -12.43 7.06 19.39
C THR A 61 -11.42 6.62 20.45
N GLU A 62 -10.46 5.75 20.10
CA GLU A 62 -9.37 5.36 21.00
C GLU A 62 -8.27 6.44 21.06
N ILE A 63 -8.06 7.16 19.95
CA ILE A 63 -7.23 8.36 19.84
C ILE A 63 -7.83 9.51 20.67
N ALA A 64 -9.13 9.78 20.57
CA ALA A 64 -9.77 10.89 21.28
C ALA A 64 -9.81 10.72 22.81
N GLY A 65 -9.85 9.50 23.33
CA GLY A 65 -10.01 9.23 24.76
C GLY A 65 -8.72 9.12 25.59
N LYS A 66 -7.54 9.06 24.96
CA LYS A 66 -6.28 8.67 25.63
C LYS A 66 -5.00 9.36 25.16
N ILE A 67 -5.07 10.38 24.30
CA ILE A 67 -3.86 11.00 23.75
C ILE A 67 -3.32 12.09 24.68
N ASP A 68 -2.24 11.74 25.38
CA ASP A 68 -1.22 12.70 25.76
C ASP A 68 -0.52 13.25 24.50
N GLU A 69 -0.10 14.51 24.54
CA GLU A 69 0.69 15.17 23.47
C GLU A 69 1.88 14.30 23.02
N ARG A 70 2.44 13.52 23.95
CA ARG A 70 3.54 12.58 23.71
C ARG A 70 3.17 11.41 22.79
N ALA A 71 1.96 10.87 22.91
CA ALA A 71 1.48 9.79 22.05
C ALA A 71 1.24 10.29 20.61
N LEU A 72 0.74 11.53 20.48
CA LEU A 72 0.57 12.19 19.18
C LEU A 72 1.92 12.44 18.51
N PHE A 73 2.93 12.90 19.28
CA PHE A 73 4.29 13.09 18.77
C PHE A 73 4.90 11.76 18.26
N ILE A 74 4.76 10.67 19.02
CA ILE A 74 5.25 9.34 18.61
C ILE A 74 4.54 8.87 17.33
N ALA A 75 3.22 9.07 17.22
CA ALA A 75 2.46 8.70 16.02
C ALA A 75 2.92 9.48 14.77
N VAL A 76 3.11 10.80 14.89
CA VAL A 76 3.60 11.63 13.78
C VAL A 76 5.05 11.26 13.41
N GLN A 77 5.93 11.08 14.39
CA GLN A 77 7.33 10.74 14.16
C GLN A 77 7.47 9.37 13.48
N SER A 78 6.72 8.37 13.95
CA SER A 78 6.71 7.04 13.33
C SER A 78 6.20 7.08 11.90
N GLY A 79 5.13 7.82 11.61
CA GLY A 79 4.63 8.02 10.25
C GLY A 79 5.67 8.66 9.32
N TYR A 80 6.34 9.72 9.77
CA TYR A 80 7.43 10.36 9.03
C TYR A 80 8.59 9.40 8.77
N MET A 81 8.97 8.60 9.77
CA MET A 81 10.06 7.64 9.63
C MET A 81 9.70 6.52 8.64
N THR A 82 8.49 5.99 8.71
CA THR A 82 7.99 4.99 7.76
C THR A 82 7.98 5.53 6.32
N LEU A 83 7.48 6.76 6.11
CA LEU A 83 7.50 7.40 4.79
C LEU A 83 8.92 7.59 4.25
N ARG A 84 9.87 8.00 5.11
CA ARG A 84 11.27 8.18 4.74
C ARG A 84 11.93 6.85 4.34
N ILE A 85 11.69 5.78 5.11
CA ILE A 85 12.21 4.44 4.80
C ILE A 85 11.59 3.93 3.49
N LEU A 86 10.28 4.06 3.31
CA LEU A 86 9.57 3.59 2.12
C LEU A 86 10.06 4.31 0.86
N ASN A 87 10.17 5.64 0.90
CA ASN A 87 10.69 6.43 -0.22
C ASN A 87 12.16 6.06 -0.52
N GLY A 88 12.98 5.86 0.51
CA GLY A 88 14.36 5.39 0.34
C GLY A 88 14.43 4.02 -0.35
N LEU A 89 13.57 3.08 0.06
CA LEU A 89 13.51 1.75 -0.52
C LEU A 89 13.04 1.77 -1.97
N LEU A 90 11.99 2.56 -2.28
CA LEU A 90 11.48 2.74 -3.64
C LEU A 90 12.54 3.36 -4.56
N LEU A 91 13.26 4.37 -4.08
CA LEU A 91 14.35 5.01 -4.83
C LEU A 91 15.51 4.03 -5.08
N ALA A 92 15.94 3.32 -4.04
CA ALA A 92 16.99 2.31 -4.17
C ALA A 92 16.59 1.20 -5.16
N GLY A 93 15.35 0.73 -5.11
CA GLY A 93 14.79 -0.23 -6.05
C GLY A 93 14.75 0.30 -7.49
N ALA A 94 14.36 1.57 -7.67
CA ALA A 94 14.33 2.21 -8.99
C ALA A 94 15.74 2.35 -9.59
N LEU A 95 16.72 2.74 -8.77
CA LEU A 95 18.13 2.82 -9.18
C LEU A 95 18.70 1.44 -9.52
N LEU A 96 18.43 0.41 -8.71
CA LEU A 96 18.83 -0.96 -9.02
C LEU A 96 18.21 -1.46 -10.32
N ALA A 97 16.94 -1.15 -10.57
CA ALA A 97 16.26 -1.49 -11.83
C ALA A 97 16.88 -0.76 -13.04
N LEU A 98 17.26 0.51 -12.90
CA LEU A 98 17.97 1.25 -13.94
C LEU A 98 19.36 0.68 -14.21
N VAL A 99 20.10 0.29 -13.17
CA VAL A 99 21.40 -0.37 -13.33
C VAL A 99 21.23 -1.72 -14.04
N ALA A 100 20.26 -2.53 -13.62
CA ALA A 100 19.94 -3.80 -14.28
C ALA A 100 19.51 -3.63 -15.74
N TYR A 101 18.78 -2.55 -16.05
CA TYR A 101 18.47 -2.17 -17.43
C TYR A 101 19.72 -1.84 -18.24
N GLY A 102 20.67 -1.09 -17.66
CA GLY A 102 21.95 -0.75 -18.31
C GLY A 102 22.76 -1.98 -18.75
N PHE A 103 22.73 -3.06 -17.96
CA PHE A 103 23.42 -4.31 -18.28
C PHE A 103 22.66 -5.22 -19.25
N THR A 104 21.33 -5.33 -19.10
CA THR A 104 20.54 -6.33 -19.83
C THR A 104 19.82 -5.78 -21.05
N GLN A 105 19.69 -4.45 -21.18
CA GLN A 105 18.91 -3.73 -22.19
C GLN A 105 17.48 -4.25 -22.41
N SER A 106 16.93 -4.99 -21.44
CA SER A 106 15.63 -5.63 -21.60
C SER A 106 14.50 -4.70 -21.17
N PHE A 107 13.45 -4.64 -22.00
CA PHE A 107 12.30 -3.74 -21.82
C PHE A 107 11.60 -3.89 -20.46
N SER A 108 11.67 -5.07 -19.84
CA SER A 108 11.05 -5.31 -18.54
C SER A 108 11.62 -4.43 -17.42
N TRP A 109 12.93 -4.17 -17.38
CA TRP A 109 13.55 -3.41 -16.29
C TRP A 109 13.22 -1.92 -16.34
N ILE A 110 13.09 -1.35 -17.54
CA ILE A 110 12.70 0.06 -17.69
C ILE A 110 11.25 0.27 -17.27
N VAL A 111 10.35 -0.68 -17.55
CA VAL A 111 8.97 -0.65 -17.05
C VAL A 111 8.95 -0.70 -15.52
N VAL A 112 9.75 -1.57 -14.89
CA VAL A 112 9.84 -1.64 -13.42
C VAL A 112 10.35 -0.33 -12.84
N ALA A 113 11.44 0.23 -13.36
CA ALA A 113 11.97 1.51 -12.91
C ALA A 113 10.92 2.64 -13.02
N LEU A 114 10.24 2.73 -14.17
CA LEU A 114 9.20 3.73 -14.41
C LEU A 114 8.04 3.60 -13.42
N THR A 115 7.59 2.37 -13.15
CA THR A 115 6.50 2.12 -12.19
C THR A 115 6.89 2.52 -10.78
N LEU A 116 8.13 2.23 -10.34
CA LEU A 116 8.61 2.65 -9.02
C LEU A 116 8.71 4.18 -8.90
N PHE A 117 9.17 4.88 -9.94
CA PHE A 117 9.16 6.34 -9.98
C PHE A 117 7.74 6.91 -9.94
N ALA A 118 6.80 6.33 -10.69
CA ALA A 118 5.41 6.76 -10.67
C ALA A 118 4.79 6.62 -9.27
N VAL A 119 5.07 5.52 -8.55
CA VAL A 119 4.61 5.33 -7.16
C VAL A 119 5.16 6.42 -6.23
N VAL A 120 6.44 6.79 -6.35
CA VAL A 120 7.03 7.88 -5.55
C VAL A 120 6.36 9.22 -5.84
N LEU A 121 6.08 9.53 -7.10
CA LEU A 121 5.37 10.76 -7.48
C LEU A 121 3.94 10.79 -6.91
N VAL A 122 3.21 9.68 -6.97
CA VAL A 122 1.86 9.57 -6.39
C VAL A 122 1.92 9.77 -4.87
N LEU A 123 2.86 9.11 -4.17
CA LEU A 123 3.06 9.30 -2.73
C LEU A 123 3.32 10.77 -2.39
N PHE A 124 4.13 11.45 -3.19
CA PHE A 124 4.43 12.87 -3.00
C PHE A 124 3.18 13.75 -3.16
N VAL A 125 2.39 13.53 -4.22
CA VAL A 125 1.13 14.27 -4.46
C VAL A 125 0.13 14.03 -3.33
N VAL A 126 -0.02 12.79 -2.87
CA VAL A 126 -0.91 12.44 -1.75
C VAL A 126 -0.49 13.17 -0.47
N LEU A 127 0.81 13.21 -0.18
CA LEU A 127 1.34 13.93 0.98
C LEU A 127 1.09 15.44 0.89
N LEU A 128 1.25 16.02 -0.31
CA LEU A 128 0.93 17.41 -0.59
C LEU A 128 -0.56 17.71 -0.37
N CYS A 129 -1.44 16.89 -0.93
CA CYS A 129 -2.89 17.04 -0.73
C CYS A 129 -3.27 16.91 0.75
N ALA A 130 -2.67 15.96 1.47
CA ALA A 130 -2.89 15.79 2.91
C ALA A 130 -2.43 17.04 3.69
N ASN A 131 -1.26 17.58 3.38
CA ASN A 131 -0.76 18.82 3.99
C ASN A 131 -1.68 20.00 3.71
N CYS A 132 -2.08 20.23 2.45
CA CYS A 132 -3.00 21.31 2.10
C CYS A 132 -4.36 21.17 2.79
N TYR A 133 -4.86 19.94 2.97
CA TYR A 133 -6.11 19.70 3.70
C TYR A 133 -5.96 20.00 5.20
N CYS A 134 -4.87 19.56 5.81
CA CYS A 134 -4.58 19.84 7.23
C CYS A 134 -4.38 21.34 7.47
N GLU A 135 -3.63 22.04 6.62
CA GLU A 135 -3.47 23.49 6.69
C GLU A 135 -4.78 24.26 6.54
N LYS A 136 -5.76 23.73 5.80
CA LYS A 136 -7.06 24.40 5.63
C LYS A 136 -8.01 24.19 6.81
N LYS A 137 -7.73 23.20 7.65
CA LYS A 137 -8.56 22.81 8.80
C LYS A 137 -8.09 23.48 10.11
N TYR A 138 -6.85 23.98 10.15
CA TYR A 138 -6.25 24.72 11.26
C TYR A 138 -6.02 26.18 10.88
#